data_AF-A0A7X3QCU5-F1
#
_entry.id   AF-A0A7X3QCU5-F1
#
_cell.length_a   1.000
_cell.length_b   1.000
_cell.length_c   1.000
_cell.angle_alpha   90.00
_cell.angle_beta   90.00
_cell.angle_gamma   90.00
#
_symmetry.space_group_name_H-M   'P 1'
#
loop_
_entity.id
_entity.type
_entity.pdbx_description
1 polymer ?
#
loop_
_entity_poly.entity_id
_entity_poly.type
_entity_poly.pdbx_seq_one_letter_code
_entity_poly.pdbx_strand_id
1 'polypeptide(L)'
;AEWVRDQACPVVEDGLSGSGFVARVRAEAERLYVAYEPLFEASGFVRPEVMVEFGARSTGEPHANRPVVCDAAACLPDLAFPEAHPTAMLAERTFWEKATAIHVFCRQERRRHARLSRHWHDLARLDEAGIAANALDDRALALSVARHKAMFFTENNARGERIDYAAAVSGDLQLVPSGTAYGVLADDYAKMLADGMLVDESEPFDALLDRCAAIEARANAAGPKDN
;
A
#
# COMPACT_ATOMS: atom_id res chain seq x y z
N ALA A 1 15.98 -14.68 2.60
CA ALA A 1 16.75 -15.25 1.47
C ALA A 1 16.57 -16.75 1.34
N GLU A 2 17.06 -17.55 2.30
CA GLU A 2 16.99 -19.02 2.21
C GLU A 2 15.56 -19.53 2.17
N TRP A 3 14.68 -19.05 3.06
CA TRP A 3 13.27 -19.46 3.05
C TRP A 3 12.56 -19.19 1.72
N VAL A 4 12.79 -18.04 1.08
CA VAL A 4 12.15 -17.73 -0.22
C VAL A 4 12.62 -18.69 -1.31
N ARG A 5 13.92 -18.98 -1.36
CA ARG A 5 14.50 -19.92 -2.33
C ARG A 5 14.08 -21.36 -2.05
N ASP A 6 14.12 -21.79 -0.78
CA ASP A 6 14.03 -23.20 -0.42
C ASP A 6 12.60 -23.65 -0.07
N GLN A 7 11.68 -22.71 0.16
CA GLN A 7 10.29 -23.01 0.55
C GLN A 7 9.27 -22.35 -0.38
N ALA A 8 9.39 -21.03 -0.63
CA ALA A 8 8.40 -20.34 -1.44
C ALA A 8 8.53 -20.67 -2.94
N CYS A 9 9.76 -20.70 -3.47
CA CYS A 9 10.02 -20.98 -4.89
C CYS A 9 9.46 -22.34 -5.33
N PRO A 10 9.72 -23.47 -4.63
CA PRO A 10 9.19 -24.78 -5.01
C PRO A 10 7.66 -24.84 -5.03
N VAL A 11 6.99 -24.16 -4.09
CA VAL A 11 5.52 -24.12 -4.04
C VAL A 11 4.94 -23.42 -5.28
N VAL A 12 5.55 -22.31 -5.70
CA VAL A 12 5.12 -21.59 -6.90
C VAL A 12 5.42 -22.39 -8.17
N GLU A 13 6.59 -23.02 -8.27
CA GLU A 13 6.96 -23.86 -9.42
C GLU A 13 6.05 -25.09 -9.59
N ASP A 14 5.67 -25.74 -8.48
CA ASP A 14 4.72 -26.85 -8.49
C ASP A 14 3.32 -26.41 -8.94
N GLY A 15 2.83 -25.29 -8.40
CA GLY A 15 1.55 -24.71 -8.79
C GLY A 15 1.50 -24.32 -10.28
N LEU A 16 2.58 -23.73 -10.80
CA LEU A 16 2.70 -23.40 -12.23
C LEU A 16 2.69 -24.65 -13.10
N SER A 17 3.45 -25.68 -12.72
CA SER A 17 3.52 -26.96 -13.44
C SER A 17 2.14 -27.64 -13.51
N GLY A 18 1.36 -27.60 -12.43
CA GLY A 18 0.00 -28.14 -12.38
C GLY A 18 -1.02 -27.36 -13.21
N SER A 19 -0.79 -26.06 -13.44
CA SER A 19 -1.72 -25.18 -14.18
C SER A 19 -1.54 -25.21 -15.70
N GLY A 20 -0.41 -25.72 -16.20
CA GLY A 20 -0.03 -25.63 -17.61
C GLY A 20 0.39 -24.22 -18.06
N PHE A 21 0.51 -23.26 -17.13
CA PHE A 21 0.97 -21.90 -17.41
C PHE A 21 2.50 -21.86 -17.45
N VAL A 22 3.06 -21.38 -18.57
CA VAL A 22 4.51 -21.29 -18.77
C VAL A 22 5.02 -19.98 -18.19
N ALA A 23 5.73 -20.06 -17.07
CA ALA A 23 6.42 -18.93 -16.45
C ALA A 23 7.79 -19.35 -15.91
N ARG A 24 8.72 -18.38 -15.80
CA ARG A 24 10.02 -18.55 -15.15
C ARG A 24 9.98 -17.95 -13.76
N VAL A 25 10.31 -18.77 -12.76
CA VAL A 25 10.41 -18.34 -11.37
C VAL A 25 11.85 -18.06 -11.01
N ARG A 26 12.08 -17.01 -10.22
CA ARG A 26 13.42 -16.62 -9.77
C ARG A 26 13.34 -16.02 -8.38
N ALA A 27 14.16 -16.51 -7.45
CA ALA A 27 14.27 -15.94 -6.12
C ALA A 27 15.46 -14.99 -6.01
N GLU A 28 15.27 -13.82 -5.40
CA GLU A 28 16.35 -12.93 -4.97
C GLU A 28 16.05 -12.36 -3.59
N ALA A 29 16.94 -12.60 -2.62
CA ALA A 29 16.78 -12.10 -1.26
C ALA A 29 15.39 -12.41 -0.67
N GLU A 30 14.56 -11.39 -0.44
CA GLU A 30 13.21 -11.53 0.13
C GLU A 30 12.12 -11.48 -0.95
N ARG A 31 12.50 -11.66 -2.22
CA ARG A 31 11.62 -11.53 -3.37
C ARG A 31 11.62 -12.78 -4.23
N LEU A 32 10.47 -13.03 -4.84
CA LEU A 32 10.27 -14.02 -5.88
C LEU A 32 9.70 -13.30 -7.09
N TYR A 33 10.24 -13.58 -8.27
CA TYR A 33 9.82 -13.02 -9.54
C TYR A 33 9.22 -14.14 -10.38
N VAL A 34 8.03 -13.92 -10.92
CA VAL A 34 7.33 -14.83 -11.84
C VAL A 34 7.22 -14.12 -13.18
N ALA A 35 8.15 -14.40 -14.08
CA ALA A 35 8.16 -13.85 -15.43
C ALA A 35 7.29 -14.71 -16.35
N TYR A 36 6.36 -14.09 -17.06
CA TYR A 36 5.47 -14.74 -18.01
C TYR A 36 5.67 -14.18 -19.42
N GLU A 37 5.28 -14.95 -20.43
CA GLU A 37 5.28 -14.46 -21.81
C GLU A 37 3.98 -13.66 -22.05
N PRO A 38 4.06 -12.34 -22.31
CA PRO A 38 2.86 -11.55 -22.56
C PRO A 38 2.31 -11.83 -23.97
N LEU A 39 0.98 -11.78 -24.12
CA LEU A 39 0.32 -11.95 -25.43
C LEU A 39 0.47 -10.71 -26.34
N PHE A 40 0.69 -9.55 -25.75
CA PHE A 40 0.89 -8.28 -26.45
C PHE A 40 2.26 -7.72 -26.06
N GLU A 41 2.86 -6.92 -26.95
CA GLU A 41 4.06 -6.17 -26.56
C GLU A 41 3.72 -5.32 -25.34
N ALA A 42 4.47 -5.56 -24.25
CA ALA A 42 4.35 -4.73 -23.08
C ALA A 42 4.61 -3.29 -23.51
N SER A 43 3.64 -2.40 -23.30
CA SER A 43 3.98 -0.98 -23.20
C SER A 43 5.08 -0.94 -22.16
N GLY A 44 6.25 -0.35 -22.46
CA GLY A 44 7.51 -0.52 -21.70
C GLY A 44 7.45 -0.12 -20.21
N PHE A 45 6.26 0.20 -19.74
CA PHE A 45 5.85 0.59 -18.43
C PHE A 45 5.60 -0.57 -17.44
N VAL A 46 4.94 -1.66 -17.87
CA VAL A 46 4.70 -2.84 -17.01
C VAL A 46 5.51 -4.01 -17.54
N ARG A 47 6.50 -4.45 -16.75
CA ARG A 47 7.24 -5.68 -17.10
C ARG A 47 6.29 -6.88 -16.98
N PRO A 48 6.37 -7.87 -17.88
CA PRO A 48 5.59 -9.11 -17.79
C PRO A 48 6.18 -10.04 -16.71
N GLU A 49 6.27 -9.51 -15.49
CA GLU A 49 6.89 -10.14 -14.35
C GLU A 49 6.15 -9.72 -13.09
N VAL A 50 5.64 -10.69 -12.34
CA VAL A 50 5.02 -10.47 -11.04
C VAL A 50 6.10 -10.60 -9.97
N MET A 51 6.32 -9.54 -9.20
CA MET A 51 7.21 -9.55 -8.05
C MET A 51 6.41 -9.79 -6.77
N VAL A 52 6.75 -10.86 -6.04
CA VAL A 52 6.20 -11.20 -4.73
C VAL A 52 7.27 -10.91 -3.68
N GLU A 53 6.98 -10.03 -2.72
CA GLU A 53 7.90 -9.68 -1.63
C GLU A 53 7.42 -10.28 -0.30
N PHE A 54 8.33 -10.93 0.42
CA PHE A 54 8.05 -11.62 1.68
C PHE A 54 8.59 -10.79 2.86
N GLY A 55 7.72 -10.00 3.48
CA GLY A 55 8.08 -9.17 4.63
C GLY A 55 7.96 -9.90 5.97
N ALA A 56 9.06 -9.97 6.74
CA ALA A 56 9.08 -10.60 8.07
C ALA A 56 8.43 -9.75 9.19
N ARG A 57 8.13 -8.46 8.91
CA ARG A 57 7.64 -7.49 9.90
C ARG A 57 6.16 -7.16 9.75
N SER A 58 5.44 -7.83 8.87
CA SER A 58 3.99 -7.65 8.75
C SER A 58 3.30 -8.72 9.58
N THR A 59 2.42 -8.31 10.51
CA THR A 59 1.52 -9.26 11.18
C THR A 59 0.46 -9.79 10.21
N GLY A 60 0.13 -9.05 9.15
CA GLY A 60 -0.95 -9.39 8.23
C GLY A 60 -2.34 -9.41 8.89
N GLU A 61 -2.45 -8.99 10.14
CA GLU A 61 -3.66 -9.10 10.97
C GLU A 61 -4.22 -7.72 11.36
N PRO A 62 -5.56 -7.57 11.43
CA PRO A 62 -6.57 -8.55 11.04
C PRO A 62 -6.61 -8.77 9.52
N HIS A 63 -7.04 -9.96 9.09
CA HIS A 63 -7.20 -10.34 7.69
C HIS A 63 -8.58 -10.93 7.43
N ALA A 64 -8.97 -10.95 6.16
CA ALA A 64 -10.13 -11.68 5.68
C ALA A 64 -9.83 -12.32 4.33
N ASN A 65 -10.56 -13.38 4.01
CA ASN A 65 -10.56 -13.94 2.67
C ASN A 65 -11.18 -12.93 1.69
N ARG A 66 -10.52 -12.66 0.57
CA ARG A 66 -10.97 -11.73 -0.47
C ARG A 66 -11.06 -12.46 -1.81
N PRO A 67 -12.25 -12.54 -2.45
CA PRO A 67 -12.34 -13.07 -3.80
C PRO A 67 -11.63 -12.12 -4.76
N VAL A 68 -10.86 -12.70 -5.67
CA VAL A 68 -10.21 -12.03 -6.78
C VAL A 68 -10.69 -12.70 -8.05
N VAL A 69 -11.29 -11.91 -8.93
CA VAL A 69 -11.80 -12.33 -10.24
C VAL A 69 -11.12 -11.51 -11.32
N CYS A 70 -11.13 -12.00 -12.56
CA CYS A 70 -10.57 -11.24 -13.68
C CYS A 70 -11.47 -10.05 -14.04
N ASP A 71 -10.90 -8.86 -14.19
CA ASP A 71 -11.63 -7.65 -14.60
C ASP A 71 -12.32 -7.82 -15.96
N ALA A 72 -11.77 -8.66 -16.84
CA ALA A 72 -12.36 -8.95 -18.15
C ALA A 72 -13.54 -9.93 -18.10
N ALA A 73 -13.79 -10.59 -16.95
CA ALA A 73 -14.83 -11.62 -16.83
C ALA A 73 -16.23 -11.06 -17.16
N ALA A 74 -16.53 -9.84 -16.74
CA ALA A 74 -17.80 -9.18 -17.03
C ALA A 74 -17.99 -8.87 -18.53
N CYS A 75 -16.90 -8.66 -19.27
CA CYS A 75 -16.90 -8.33 -20.69
C CYS A 75 -16.85 -9.56 -21.60
N LEU A 76 -16.45 -10.72 -21.06
CA LEU A 76 -16.22 -11.96 -21.81
C LEU A 76 -16.97 -13.13 -21.13
N PRO A 77 -18.33 -13.10 -21.10
CA PRO A 77 -19.13 -14.04 -20.32
C PRO A 77 -19.03 -15.49 -20.81
N ASP A 78 -18.60 -15.71 -22.06
CA ASP A 78 -18.42 -17.03 -22.65
C ASP A 78 -17.08 -17.69 -22.28
N LEU A 79 -16.19 -16.97 -21.57
CA LEU A 79 -14.91 -17.48 -21.10
C LEU A 79 -14.93 -17.74 -19.60
N ALA A 80 -14.37 -18.88 -19.20
CA ALA A 80 -14.08 -19.16 -17.80
C ALA A 80 -12.73 -18.53 -17.42
N PHE A 81 -12.73 -17.68 -16.40
CA PHE A 81 -11.52 -17.10 -15.83
C PHE A 81 -11.16 -17.79 -14.51
N PRO A 82 -9.86 -17.87 -14.16
CA PRO A 82 -9.46 -18.33 -12.84
C PRO A 82 -9.94 -17.34 -11.77
N GLU A 83 -10.38 -17.88 -10.64
CA GLU A 83 -10.71 -17.13 -9.44
C GLU A 83 -9.72 -17.50 -8.33
N ALA A 84 -9.43 -16.56 -7.44
CA ALA A 84 -8.60 -16.78 -6.28
C ALA A 84 -9.26 -16.24 -5.02
N HIS A 85 -8.93 -16.84 -3.88
CA HIS A 85 -9.45 -16.47 -2.57
C HIS A 85 -8.30 -16.24 -1.58
N PRO A 86 -7.41 -15.26 -1.83
CA PRO A 86 -6.33 -14.96 -0.91
C PRO A 86 -6.85 -14.44 0.42
N THR A 87 -6.15 -14.81 1.49
CA THR A 87 -6.24 -14.12 2.77
C THR A 87 -5.48 -12.81 2.68
N ALA A 88 -6.20 -11.69 2.73
CA ALA A 88 -5.62 -10.36 2.65
C ALA A 88 -5.91 -9.57 3.93
N MET A 89 -4.96 -8.72 4.31
CA MET A 89 -5.12 -7.79 5.43
C MET A 89 -6.36 -6.92 5.24
N LEU A 90 -7.08 -6.62 6.32
CA LEU A 90 -8.25 -5.75 6.25
C LEU A 90 -7.87 -4.38 5.67
N ALA A 91 -8.81 -3.79 4.93
CA ALA A 91 -8.58 -2.52 4.26
C ALA A 91 -8.42 -1.38 5.28
N GLU A 92 -9.11 -1.48 6.42
CA GLU A 92 -9.02 -0.57 7.55
C GLU A 92 -7.64 -0.61 8.22
N ARG A 93 -7.04 -1.81 8.33
CA ARG A 93 -5.66 -1.97 8.80
C ARG A 93 -4.70 -1.35 7.80
N THR A 94 -4.92 -1.62 6.52
CA THR A 94 -4.14 -1.07 5.40
C THR A 94 -4.18 0.46 5.37
N PHE A 95 -5.33 1.06 5.64
CA PHE A 95 -5.50 2.50 5.79
C PHE A 95 -4.53 3.05 6.86
N TRP A 96 -4.54 2.50 8.08
CA TRP A 96 -3.66 2.97 9.15
C TRP A 96 -2.17 2.73 8.88
N GLU A 97 -1.82 1.61 8.23
CA GLU A 97 -0.43 1.35 7.81
C GLU A 97 0.07 2.42 6.83
N LYS A 98 -0.77 2.85 5.87
CA LYS A 98 -0.44 3.91 4.91
C LYS A 98 -0.45 5.29 5.56
N ALA A 99 -1.49 5.62 6.33
CA ALA A 99 -1.63 6.92 7.00
C ALA A 99 -0.44 7.22 7.94
N THR A 100 0.00 6.23 8.71
CA THR A 100 1.17 6.38 9.59
C THR A 100 2.49 6.46 8.83
N ALA A 101 2.62 5.79 7.68
CA ALA A 101 3.80 5.92 6.83
C ALA A 101 3.89 7.32 6.20
N ILE A 102 2.74 7.86 5.78
CA ILE A 102 2.60 9.25 5.32
C ILE A 102 2.97 10.23 6.44
N HIS A 103 2.45 10.04 7.65
CA HIS A 103 2.77 10.89 8.79
C HIS A 103 4.28 10.92 9.07
N VAL A 104 4.95 9.76 9.06
CA VAL A 104 6.42 9.71 9.18
C VAL A 104 7.09 10.55 8.11
N PHE A 105 6.67 10.41 6.85
CA PHE A 105 7.22 11.21 5.75
C PHE A 105 7.04 12.72 5.99
N CYS A 106 5.83 13.15 6.37
CA CYS A 106 5.54 14.55 6.65
C CYS A 106 6.39 15.09 7.81
N ARG A 107 6.53 14.33 8.91
CA ARG A 107 7.34 14.71 10.07
C ARG A 107 8.85 14.71 9.80
N GLN A 108 9.29 13.97 8.80
CA GLN A 108 10.71 13.83 8.47
C GLN A 108 11.23 14.93 7.57
N GLU A 109 10.37 15.57 6.78
CA GLU A 109 10.69 16.63 5.82
C GLU A 109 11.82 16.28 4.81
N ARG A 110 12.18 15.00 4.70
CA ARG A 110 13.30 14.49 3.91
C ARG A 110 12.90 13.29 3.06
N ARG A 111 13.58 13.12 1.94
CA ARG A 111 13.48 11.92 1.11
C ARG A 111 14.22 10.76 1.78
N ARG A 112 13.50 9.67 2.09
CA ARG A 112 14.12 8.36 2.41
C ARG A 112 13.87 7.30 1.34
N HIS A 113 12.76 7.37 0.59
CA HIS A 113 12.38 6.33 -0.36
C HIS A 113 11.68 6.95 -1.60
N ALA A 114 11.83 6.31 -2.76
CA ALA A 114 11.13 6.68 -4.00
C ALA A 114 9.72 6.06 -4.04
N ARG A 115 8.81 6.63 -4.84
CA ARG A 115 7.46 6.10 -5.12
C ARG A 115 6.54 6.09 -3.89
N LEU A 116 6.56 7.18 -3.13
CA LEU A 116 5.73 7.35 -1.92
C LEU A 116 4.36 7.95 -2.23
N SER A 117 4.23 8.70 -3.31
CA SER A 117 2.99 9.36 -3.75
C SER A 117 1.81 8.41 -3.92
N ARG A 118 2.07 7.15 -4.29
CA ARG A 118 1.05 6.08 -4.34
C ARG A 118 0.28 5.91 -3.03
N HIS A 119 0.92 6.16 -1.88
CA HIS A 119 0.26 6.03 -0.58
C HIS A 119 -0.85 7.06 -0.38
N TRP A 120 -0.69 8.28 -0.91
CA TRP A 120 -1.73 9.30 -0.88
C TRP A 120 -2.90 8.88 -1.77
N HIS A 121 -2.60 8.44 -2.99
CA HIS A 121 -3.63 7.93 -3.91
C HIS A 121 -4.42 6.77 -3.28
N ASP A 122 -3.73 5.80 -2.68
CA ASP A 122 -4.37 4.68 -2.00
C ASP A 122 -5.27 5.13 -0.84
N LEU A 123 -4.85 6.12 -0.02
CA LEU A 123 -5.72 6.66 1.04
C LEU A 123 -6.98 7.31 0.48
N ALA A 124 -6.84 8.07 -0.61
CA ALA A 124 -7.96 8.74 -1.24
C ALA A 124 -8.98 7.71 -1.81
N ARG A 125 -8.50 6.61 -2.40
CA ARG A 125 -9.37 5.52 -2.88
C ARG A 125 -9.99 4.71 -1.74
N LEU A 126 -9.25 4.46 -0.67
CA LEU A 126 -9.80 3.80 0.53
C LEU A 126 -10.91 4.64 1.18
N ASP A 127 -10.74 5.96 1.23
CA ASP A 127 -11.76 6.87 1.73
C ASP A 127 -13.01 6.92 0.83
N GLU A 128 -12.82 6.97 -0.48
CA GLU A 128 -13.92 6.92 -1.46
C GLU A 128 -14.76 5.66 -1.32
N ALA A 129 -14.11 4.52 -1.05
CA ALA A 129 -14.76 3.24 -0.80
C ALA A 129 -15.41 3.13 0.60
N GLY A 130 -15.39 4.20 1.41
CA GLY A 130 -15.96 4.24 2.76
C GLY A 130 -15.11 3.53 3.83
N ILE A 131 -13.95 2.99 3.47
CA ILE A 131 -13.08 2.25 4.40
C ILE A 131 -12.47 3.17 5.46
N ALA A 132 -12.11 4.40 5.09
CA ALA A 132 -11.53 5.34 6.05
C ALA A 132 -12.49 5.60 7.22
N ALA A 133 -13.79 5.77 6.98
CA ALA A 133 -14.77 5.98 8.05
C ALA A 133 -14.74 4.82 9.08
N ASN A 134 -14.84 3.58 8.61
CA ASN A 134 -14.76 2.40 9.46
C ASN A 134 -13.42 2.32 10.22
N ALA A 135 -12.31 2.65 9.56
CA ALA A 135 -10.99 2.63 10.16
C ALA A 135 -10.82 3.69 11.26
N LEU A 136 -11.44 4.86 11.10
CA LEU A 136 -11.40 5.94 12.09
C LEU A 136 -12.26 5.61 13.32
N ASP A 137 -13.40 4.94 13.11
CA ASP A 137 -14.29 4.50 14.20
C ASP A 137 -13.68 3.37 15.04
N ASP A 138 -12.88 2.47 14.43
CA ASP A 138 -12.17 1.40 15.13
C ASP A 138 -10.85 1.90 15.76
N ARG A 139 -10.99 2.57 16.89
CA ARG A 139 -9.85 3.06 17.70
C ARG A 139 -8.93 1.94 18.18
N ALA A 140 -9.45 0.75 18.44
CA ALA A 140 -8.66 -0.38 18.91
C ALA A 140 -7.70 -0.88 17.83
N LEU A 141 -8.18 -0.94 16.59
CA LEU A 141 -7.37 -1.25 15.42
C LEU A 141 -6.27 -0.20 15.20
N ALA A 142 -6.63 1.08 15.24
CA ALA A 142 -5.69 2.20 15.10
C ALA A 142 -4.52 2.10 16.10
N LEU A 143 -4.85 1.89 17.38
CA LEU A 143 -3.86 1.72 18.45
C LEU A 143 -3.03 0.43 18.30
N SER A 144 -3.63 -0.63 17.78
CA SER A 144 -2.90 -1.87 17.47
C SER A 144 -1.84 -1.66 16.40
N VAL A 145 -2.17 -0.92 15.34
CA VAL A 145 -1.20 -0.52 14.30
C VAL A 145 -0.07 0.30 14.93
N ALA A 146 -0.42 1.31 15.73
CA ALA A 146 0.55 2.19 16.37
C ALA A 146 1.54 1.42 17.26
N ARG A 147 1.04 0.49 18.10
CA ARG A 147 1.89 -0.38 18.93
C ARG A 147 2.84 -1.22 18.09
N HIS A 148 2.33 -1.85 17.04
CA HIS A 148 3.13 -2.67 16.14
C HIS A 148 4.23 -1.84 15.46
N LYS A 149 3.91 -0.64 14.96
CA LYS A 149 4.90 0.26 14.35
C LYS A 149 5.95 0.74 15.34
N ALA A 150 5.56 1.07 16.56
CA ALA A 150 6.50 1.46 17.61
C ALA A 150 7.52 0.36 17.92
N MET A 151 7.17 -0.92 17.77
CA MET A 151 8.07 -2.06 17.99
C MET A 151 9.02 -2.31 16.82
N PHE A 152 8.54 -2.24 15.57
CA PHE A 152 9.30 -2.70 14.39
C PHE A 152 9.85 -1.59 13.49
N PHE A 153 9.36 -0.35 13.64
CA PHE A 153 9.62 0.77 12.74
C PHE A 153 9.93 2.05 13.53
N THR A 154 11.09 2.06 14.20
CA THR A 154 11.58 3.27 14.88
C THR A 154 12.01 4.32 13.88
N GLU A 155 11.23 5.39 13.80
CA GLU A 155 11.47 6.54 12.93
C GLU A 155 11.59 7.80 13.78
N ASN A 156 12.39 8.76 13.30
CA ASN A 156 12.57 10.06 13.94
C ASN A 156 12.09 11.18 13.00
N ASN A 157 11.54 12.26 13.56
CA ASN A 157 11.19 13.47 12.85
C ASN A 157 12.44 14.27 12.40
N ALA A 158 12.24 15.41 11.74
CA ALA A 158 13.31 16.28 11.26
C ALA A 158 14.24 16.80 12.38
N ARG A 159 13.77 16.88 13.63
CA ARG A 159 14.52 17.31 14.82
C ARG A 159 15.28 16.16 15.51
N GLY A 160 15.11 14.92 15.03
CA GLY A 160 15.70 13.73 15.63
C GLY A 160 14.90 13.15 16.78
N GLU A 161 13.70 13.66 17.05
CA GLU A 161 12.79 13.14 18.08
C GLU A 161 12.05 11.93 17.52
N ARG A 162 11.79 10.93 18.37
CA ARG A 162 11.10 9.70 17.96
C ARG A 162 9.65 10.02 17.59
N ILE A 163 9.17 9.44 16.49
CA ILE A 163 7.76 9.51 16.10
C ILE A 163 6.90 8.78 17.11
N ASP A 164 5.89 9.47 17.65
CA ASP A 164 4.85 8.89 18.48
C ASP A 164 3.67 8.44 17.61
N TYR A 165 3.65 7.15 17.27
CA TYR A 165 2.56 6.58 16.49
C TYR A 165 1.22 6.59 17.25
N ALA A 166 1.22 6.54 18.58
CA ALA A 166 -0.01 6.58 19.35
C ALA A 166 -0.67 7.96 19.27
N ALA A 167 0.14 9.03 19.35
CA ALA A 167 -0.31 10.39 19.10
C ALA A 167 -0.80 10.57 17.64
N ALA A 168 -0.04 10.06 16.67
CA ALA A 168 -0.39 10.16 15.25
C ALA A 168 -1.77 9.53 14.94
N VAL A 169 -2.12 8.41 15.56
CA VAL A 169 -3.45 7.80 15.36
C VAL A 169 -4.52 8.38 16.28
N SER A 170 -4.22 9.36 17.12
CA SER A 170 -5.12 9.86 18.18
C SER A 170 -5.30 11.37 18.24
N GLY A 171 -5.06 12.08 17.14
CA GLY A 171 -5.27 13.54 17.10
C GLY A 171 -4.16 14.31 16.43
N ASP A 172 -3.01 13.67 16.20
CA ASP A 172 -1.82 14.30 15.64
C ASP A 172 -1.42 13.72 14.27
N LEU A 173 -2.38 13.15 13.53
CA LEU A 173 -2.12 12.65 12.18
C LEU A 173 -1.74 13.81 11.27
N GLN A 174 -0.76 13.59 10.40
CA GLN A 174 -0.36 14.56 9.39
C GLN A 174 -0.27 13.83 8.05
N LEU A 175 -1.13 14.21 7.12
CA LEU A 175 -1.21 13.68 5.76
C LEU A 175 -0.79 14.72 4.72
N VAL A 176 -0.93 16.01 5.02
CA VAL A 176 -0.48 17.07 4.10
C VAL A 176 0.97 17.48 4.43
N PRO A 177 1.93 17.28 3.53
CA PRO A 177 3.29 17.74 3.74
C PRO A 177 3.41 19.25 3.55
N SER A 178 4.37 19.85 4.25
CA SER A 178 4.73 21.28 4.10
C SER A 178 6.17 21.45 3.63
N GLY A 179 6.51 22.65 3.17
CA GLY A 179 7.89 23.02 2.82
C GLY A 179 8.51 22.13 1.75
N THR A 180 9.73 21.65 1.99
CA THR A 180 10.49 20.81 1.05
C THR A 180 9.79 19.48 0.75
N ALA A 181 9.08 18.90 1.72
CA ALA A 181 8.36 17.64 1.53
C ALA A 181 7.22 17.75 0.51
N TYR A 182 6.59 18.93 0.40
CA TYR A 182 5.54 19.19 -0.59
C TYR A 182 6.08 19.05 -2.01
N GLY A 183 7.13 19.83 -2.35
CA GLY A 183 7.72 19.78 -3.69
C GLY A 183 8.27 18.40 -4.01
N VAL A 184 8.82 17.72 -3.00
CA VAL A 184 9.28 16.34 -3.13
C VAL A 184 8.16 15.38 -3.54
N LEU A 185 6.99 15.51 -2.91
CA LEU A 185 5.83 14.68 -3.18
C LEU A 185 5.21 15.01 -4.53
N ALA A 186 5.12 16.29 -4.89
CA ALA A 186 4.63 16.76 -6.18
C ALA A 186 5.44 16.18 -7.35
N ASP A 187 6.77 16.20 -7.26
CA ASP A 187 7.66 15.60 -8.26
C ASP A 187 7.43 14.08 -8.40
N ASP A 188 7.25 13.38 -7.27
CA ASP A 188 7.06 11.92 -7.25
C ASP A 188 5.69 11.56 -7.84
N TYR A 189 4.66 12.36 -7.55
CA TYR A 189 3.32 12.21 -8.12
C TYR A 189 3.32 12.46 -9.63
N ALA A 190 3.96 13.53 -10.10
CA ALA A 190 4.08 13.81 -11.54
C ALA A 190 4.77 12.67 -12.30
N LYS A 191 5.81 12.06 -11.70
CA LYS A 191 6.46 10.87 -12.27
C LYS A 191 5.50 9.68 -12.29
N MET A 192 4.78 9.42 -11.21
CA MET A 192 3.78 8.34 -11.14
C MET A 192 2.69 8.49 -12.22
N LEU A 193 2.29 9.72 -12.55
CA LEU A 193 1.35 10.01 -13.64
C LEU A 193 1.96 9.79 -15.03
N ALA A 194 3.17 10.32 -15.26
CA ALA A 194 3.88 10.16 -16.53
C ALA A 194 4.19 8.69 -16.84
N ASP A 195 4.40 7.91 -15.79
CA ASP A 195 4.56 6.48 -15.80
C ASP A 195 3.25 5.78 -16.25
N GLY A 196 2.06 6.33 -16.01
CA GLY A 196 0.80 5.70 -16.45
C GLY A 196 0.39 4.51 -15.56
N MET A 197 0.76 4.54 -14.27
CA MET A 197 0.31 3.56 -13.27
C MET A 197 -1.20 3.62 -12.98
N LEU A 198 -1.85 4.73 -13.31
CA LEU A 198 -3.27 4.92 -13.05
C LEU A 198 -4.06 4.62 -14.32
N VAL A 199 -5.05 3.75 -14.19
CA VAL A 199 -5.89 3.27 -15.30
C VAL A 199 -6.97 4.30 -15.70
N ASP A 200 -7.36 5.17 -14.76
CA ASP A 200 -8.37 6.22 -14.94
C ASP A 200 -7.74 7.62 -15.10
N GLU A 201 -8.55 8.62 -15.49
CA GLU A 201 -8.19 10.03 -15.45
C GLU A 201 -7.67 10.40 -14.04
N SER A 202 -6.36 10.58 -13.94
CA SER A 202 -5.72 10.88 -12.67
C SER A 202 -6.14 12.25 -12.16
N GLU A 203 -6.59 12.31 -10.91
CA GLU A 203 -6.94 13.59 -10.28
C GLU A 203 -5.72 14.55 -10.20
N PRO A 204 -5.92 15.87 -10.22
CA PRO A 204 -4.82 16.81 -9.99
C PRO A 204 -4.19 16.61 -8.62
N PHE A 205 -2.88 16.88 -8.50
CA PHE A 205 -2.14 16.73 -7.25
C PHE A 205 -2.76 17.51 -6.08
N ASP A 206 -3.21 18.73 -6.35
CA ASP A 206 -3.83 19.59 -5.32
C ASP A 206 -5.17 18.98 -4.84
N ALA A 207 -5.96 18.40 -5.75
CA ALA A 207 -7.21 17.71 -5.40
C ALA A 207 -6.94 16.49 -4.52
N LEU A 208 -5.89 15.72 -4.82
CA LEU A 208 -5.45 14.60 -3.99
C LEU A 208 -5.09 15.07 -2.56
N LEU A 209 -4.36 16.18 -2.45
CA LEU A 209 -4.00 16.75 -1.15
C LEU A 209 -5.20 17.30 -0.39
N ASP A 210 -6.17 17.93 -1.06
CA ASP A 210 -7.41 18.39 -0.44
C ASP A 210 -8.22 17.23 0.15
N ARG A 211 -8.28 16.09 -0.56
CA ARG A 211 -8.90 14.87 -0.04
C ARG A 211 -8.15 14.33 1.19
N CYS A 212 -6.83 14.29 1.13
CA CYS A 212 -6.01 13.88 2.28
C CYS A 212 -6.16 14.85 3.47
N ALA A 213 -6.31 16.15 3.25
CA ALA A 213 -6.59 17.13 4.29
C ALA A 213 -7.94 16.85 4.98
N ALA A 214 -8.97 16.49 4.21
CA ALA A 214 -10.28 16.13 4.76
C ALA A 214 -10.25 14.81 5.57
N ILE A 215 -9.43 13.83 5.15
CA ILE A 215 -9.18 12.61 5.92
C ILE A 215 -8.45 12.94 7.23
N GLU A 216 -7.38 13.75 7.16
CA GLU A 216 -6.62 14.19 8.32
C GLU A 216 -7.50 14.89 9.36
N ALA A 217 -8.34 15.84 8.92
CA ALA A 217 -9.25 16.58 9.79
C ALA A 217 -10.23 15.65 10.52
N ARG A 218 -10.84 14.68 9.82
CA ARG A 218 -11.73 13.68 10.45
C ARG A 218 -10.97 12.78 11.43
N ALA A 219 -9.80 12.30 11.04
CA ALA A 219 -8.98 11.43 11.88
C ALA A 219 -8.59 12.11 13.19
N ASN A 220 -8.22 13.39 13.11
CA ASN A 220 -7.80 14.16 14.27
C ASN A 220 -8.99 14.61 15.14
N ALA A 221 -10.14 14.89 14.54
CA ALA A 221 -11.38 15.17 15.28
C ALA A 221 -11.92 13.94 16.05
N ALA A 222 -11.64 12.73 15.57
CA ALA A 222 -11.99 11.47 16.23
C ALA A 222 -10.99 11.07 17.35
N GLY A 223 -9.89 11.81 17.51
CA GLY A 223 -8.96 11.64 18.63
C GLY A 223 -9.63 11.95 19.98
N PRO A 224 -9.09 11.41 21.11
CA PRO A 224 -9.51 11.85 22.43
C PRO A 224 -9.35 13.37 22.49
N LYS A 225 -10.41 14.10 22.83
CA LYS A 225 -10.26 15.51 23.18
C LYS A 225 -9.53 15.54 24.51
N ASP A 226 -8.32 16.10 24.52
CA ASP A 226 -7.68 16.46 25.78
C ASP A 226 -8.65 17.34 26.57
N ASN A 227 -8.94 16.92 27.79
CA ASN A 227 -9.76 17.66 28.77
C ASN A 227 -8.83 18.45 29.68
#